data_AF-A0A3B9ER18-F1
#
_entry.id   AF-A0A3B9ER18-F1
#
_cell.length_a   1.000
_cell.length_b   1.000
_cell.length_c   1.000
_cell.angle_alpha   90.00
_cell.angle_beta   90.00
_cell.angle_gamma   90.00
#
_symmetry.space_group_name_H-M   'P 1'
#
loop_
_entity.id
_entity.type
_entity.pdbx_description
1 polymer ?
#
loop_
_entity_poly.entity_id
_entity_poly.type
_entity_poly.pdbx_seq_one_letter_code
_entity_poly.pdbx_strand_id
1 'polypeptide(L)'
;LQVGTTRGNPVLVQQFNTAQQDLNRLSQDIGEMNKLSTGVSSDSTLASFLTESVRAAYKVSGAVDEDHRQLAILEDEVDQTVVLIDRLHREVTEDVRRQSSWIGAEQRNLVQISAGIRQGESLGSSLLDAAVTGRGPGANQVASPADTAGRRPLVVIRFDRPNVPYQQALYTAVSRALETHPTAVFDLVAVAPSAGGSARVAINTNKAKRHAEDVKRALVEMGLPPTRVAVSSKTLAAAKTNEVHLYVR
;
A
#
# COMPACT_ATOMS: atom_id res chain seq x y z
N LEU A 1 -2.06 -13.34 45.83
CA LEU A 1 -2.96 -13.28 44.66
C LEU A 1 -2.19 -12.58 43.54
N GLN A 2 -1.49 -13.38 42.74
CA GLN A 2 -0.61 -12.90 41.68
C GLN A 2 -1.50 -12.41 40.54
N VAL A 3 -1.32 -11.16 40.13
CA VAL A 3 -2.08 -10.47 39.08
C VAL A 3 -1.64 -11.02 37.72
N GLY A 4 -1.99 -12.28 37.47
CA GLY A 4 -1.90 -12.93 36.17
C GLY A 4 -3.25 -12.81 35.50
N THR A 5 -3.25 -12.28 34.29
CA THR A 5 -4.39 -12.11 33.39
C THR A 5 -5.25 -13.36 33.32
N THR A 6 -6.32 -13.42 34.10
CA THR A 6 -7.35 -14.45 33.99
C THR A 6 -7.93 -14.40 32.58
N ARG A 7 -8.03 -15.57 31.94
CA ARG A 7 -8.67 -15.74 30.62
C ARG A 7 -10.00 -14.96 30.58
N GLY A 8 -10.13 -14.04 29.62
CA GLY A 8 -11.36 -13.22 29.50
C GLY A 8 -11.53 -12.12 30.55
N ASN A 9 -10.44 -11.50 31.03
CA ASN A 9 -10.53 -10.32 31.89
C ASN A 9 -11.45 -9.24 31.25
N PRO A 10 -12.59 -8.88 31.88
CA PRO A 10 -13.59 -8.00 31.30
C PRO A 10 -13.05 -6.59 31.01
N VAL A 11 -12.05 -6.13 31.77
CA VAL A 11 -11.40 -4.82 31.55
C VAL A 11 -10.61 -4.83 30.24
N LEU A 12 -9.86 -5.90 29.96
CA LEU A 12 -9.10 -6.03 28.71
C LEU A 12 -10.01 -6.22 27.50
N VAL A 13 -11.12 -6.95 27.67
CA VAL A 13 -12.14 -7.09 26.62
C VAL A 13 -12.81 -5.74 26.34
N GLN A 14 -13.11 -4.95 27.38
CA GLN A 14 -13.69 -3.62 27.22
C GLN A 14 -12.70 -2.67 26.52
N GLN A 15 -11.43 -2.64 26.95
CA GLN A 15 -10.38 -1.85 26.30
C GLN A 15 -10.18 -2.23 24.84
N PHE A 16 -10.20 -3.53 24.53
CA PHE A 16 -10.14 -4.03 23.16
C PHE A 16 -11.33 -3.54 22.31
N ASN A 17 -12.55 -3.62 22.85
CA ASN A 17 -13.75 -3.16 22.15
C ASN A 17 -13.70 -1.64 21.89
N THR A 18 -13.20 -0.85 22.84
CA THR A 18 -12.98 0.59 22.64
C THR A 18 -11.95 0.86 21.54
N ALA A 19 -10.79 0.19 21.59
CA ALA A 19 -9.76 0.35 20.56
C ALA A 19 -10.26 -0.05 19.16
N GLN A 20 -11.09 -1.10 19.07
CA GLN A 20 -11.73 -1.49 17.82
C GLN A 20 -12.69 -0.43 17.28
N GLN A 21 -13.48 0.22 18.16
CA GLN A 21 -14.36 1.31 17.76
C GLN A 21 -13.58 2.54 17.29
N ASP A 22 -12.49 2.89 17.97
CA ASP A 22 -11.66 4.03 17.60
C ASP A 22 -10.93 3.78 16.26
N LEU A 23 -10.45 2.56 16.00
CA LEU A 23 -9.92 2.21 14.68
C LEU A 23 -10.98 2.27 13.58
N ASN A 24 -12.23 1.90 13.88
CA ASN A 24 -13.32 2.01 12.92
C ASN A 24 -13.64 3.48 12.60
N ARG A 25 -13.62 4.38 13.58
CA ARG A 25 -13.75 5.83 13.36
C ARG A 25 -12.62 6.36 12.49
N LEU A 26 -11.38 6.03 12.82
CA LEU A 26 -10.22 6.47 12.04
C LEU A 26 -10.24 5.92 10.60
N SER A 27 -10.78 4.71 10.40
CA SER A 27 -11.02 4.18 9.06
C SER A 27 -12.08 4.95 8.27
N GLN A 28 -13.10 5.50 8.94
CA GLN A 28 -14.09 6.39 8.32
C GLN A 28 -13.47 7.73 7.95
N ASP A 29 -12.64 8.29 8.84
CA ASP A 29 -11.90 9.55 8.60
C ASP A 29 -10.98 9.43 7.37
N ILE A 30 -10.27 8.31 7.19
CA ILE A 30 -9.51 8.04 5.96
C ILE A 30 -10.41 8.03 4.72
N GLY A 31 -11.63 7.52 4.84
CA GLY A 31 -12.63 7.57 3.77
C GLY A 31 -13.00 9.01 3.40
N GLU A 32 -13.15 9.89 4.40
CA GLU A 32 -13.39 11.32 4.19
C GLU A 32 -12.17 12.03 3.59
N MET A 33 -10.95 11.71 4.04
CA MET A 33 -9.72 12.24 3.47
C MET A 33 -9.52 11.84 2.00
N ASN A 34 -9.93 10.62 1.61
CA ASN A 34 -9.93 10.22 0.19
C ASN A 34 -10.92 11.04 -0.66
N LYS A 35 -12.09 11.37 -0.10
CA LYS A 35 -13.04 12.28 -0.77
C LYS A 35 -12.45 13.68 -0.89
N LEU A 36 -11.84 14.19 0.17
CA LEU A 36 -11.15 15.49 0.15
C LEU A 36 -10.04 15.52 -0.90
N SER A 37 -9.19 14.48 -0.96
CA SER A 37 -8.15 14.36 -1.98
C SER A 37 -8.73 14.39 -3.41
N THR A 38 -9.90 13.80 -3.62
CA THR A 38 -10.59 13.82 -4.92
C THR A 38 -11.15 15.22 -5.23
N GLY A 39 -11.70 15.90 -4.24
CA GLY A 39 -12.15 17.31 -4.35
C GLY A 39 -11.00 18.24 -4.71
N VAL A 40 -9.87 18.16 -4.01
CA VAL A 40 -8.66 18.97 -4.29
C VAL A 40 -8.13 18.73 -5.71
N SER A 41 -8.19 17.49 -6.21
CA SER A 41 -7.83 17.20 -7.60
C SER A 41 -8.79 17.86 -8.61
N SER A 42 -10.07 17.95 -8.28
CA SER A 42 -11.06 18.67 -9.08
C SER A 42 -10.80 20.19 -9.05
N ASP A 43 -10.51 20.75 -7.88
CA ASP A 43 -10.21 22.17 -7.70
C ASP A 43 -8.92 22.56 -8.44
N SER A 44 -7.90 21.69 -8.44
CA SER A 44 -6.68 21.86 -9.25
C SER A 44 -6.97 21.95 -10.75
N THR A 45 -7.91 21.11 -11.24
CA THR A 45 -8.33 21.11 -12.64
C THR A 45 -9.07 22.41 -12.99
N LEU A 46 -9.94 22.87 -12.09
CA LEU A 46 -10.66 24.13 -12.23
C LEU A 46 -9.71 25.34 -12.18
N ALA A 47 -8.75 25.35 -11.25
CA ALA A 47 -7.75 26.41 -11.16
C ALA A 47 -6.91 26.49 -12.46
N SER A 48 -6.49 25.34 -13.00
CA SER A 48 -5.77 25.29 -14.29
C SER A 48 -6.60 25.86 -15.45
N PHE A 49 -7.91 25.56 -15.46
CA PHE A 49 -8.84 26.13 -16.44
C PHE A 49 -9.00 27.64 -16.27
N LEU A 50 -9.06 28.15 -15.03
CA LEU A 50 -9.13 29.59 -14.74
C LEU A 50 -7.85 30.29 -15.20
N THR A 51 -6.66 29.75 -14.94
CA THR A 51 -5.39 30.32 -15.44
C THR A 51 -5.38 30.43 -16.97
N GLU A 52 -5.83 29.38 -17.67
CA GLU A 52 -5.92 29.42 -19.14
C GLU A 52 -6.96 30.45 -19.63
N SER A 53 -8.08 30.58 -18.91
CA SER A 53 -9.13 31.57 -19.22
C SER A 53 -8.65 33.01 -19.01
N VAL A 54 -7.91 33.28 -17.93
CA VAL A 54 -7.31 34.59 -17.65
C VAL A 54 -6.27 34.94 -18.71
N ARG A 55 -5.42 33.98 -19.11
CA ARG A 55 -4.46 34.17 -20.21
C ARG A 55 -5.14 34.40 -21.57
N ALA A 56 -6.28 33.76 -21.81
CA ALA A 56 -7.07 34.00 -23.00
C ALA A 56 -7.70 35.39 -23.00
N ALA A 57 -8.22 35.85 -21.85
CA ALA A 57 -8.76 37.20 -21.67
C ALA A 57 -7.69 38.28 -21.92
N TYR A 58 -6.44 38.03 -21.49
CA TYR A 58 -5.29 38.89 -21.78
C TYR A 58 -4.99 39.10 -23.26
N LYS A 59 -5.36 38.14 -24.12
CA LYS A 59 -5.13 38.20 -25.58
C LYS A 59 -6.24 38.93 -26.34
N VAL A 60 -7.32 39.31 -25.67
CA VAL A 60 -8.44 40.05 -26.29
C VAL A 60 -8.00 41.50 -26.50
N SER A 61 -7.82 41.88 -27.76
CA SER A 61 -7.37 43.22 -28.16
C SER A 61 -8.49 44.25 -28.02
N GLY A 62 -8.24 45.34 -27.28
CA GLY A 62 -9.17 46.47 -27.10
C GLY A 62 -9.53 46.79 -25.64
N ALA A 63 -8.89 46.15 -24.66
CA ALA A 63 -9.16 46.36 -23.24
C ALA A 63 -8.49 47.62 -22.68
N VAL A 64 -9.09 48.20 -21.64
CA VAL A 64 -8.63 49.41 -20.95
C VAL A 64 -7.43 49.07 -20.06
N ASP A 65 -6.48 49.99 -19.85
CA ASP A 65 -5.31 49.78 -18.96
C ASP A 65 -5.70 49.34 -17.54
N GLU A 66 -6.88 49.75 -17.07
CA GLU A 66 -7.45 49.33 -15.78
C GLU A 66 -7.79 47.83 -15.76
N ASP A 67 -8.38 47.30 -16.83
CA ASP A 67 -8.71 45.87 -16.93
C ASP A 67 -7.44 45.03 -16.96
N HIS A 68 -6.39 45.49 -17.65
CA HIS A 68 -5.09 44.82 -17.65
C HIS A 68 -4.41 44.80 -16.29
N ARG A 69 -4.60 45.83 -15.45
CA ARG A 69 -4.11 45.83 -14.05
C ARG A 69 -4.88 44.85 -13.19
N GLN A 70 -6.21 44.81 -13.33
CA GLN A 70 -7.05 43.89 -12.56
C GLN A 70 -6.80 42.43 -12.95
N LEU A 71 -6.61 42.15 -14.24
CA LEU A 71 -6.22 40.82 -14.72
C LEU A 71 -4.84 40.39 -14.22
N ALA A 72 -3.90 41.32 -14.02
CA ALA A 72 -2.56 40.98 -13.51
C ALA A 72 -2.62 40.52 -12.06
N ILE A 73 -3.41 41.24 -11.25
CA ILE A 73 -3.65 40.88 -9.85
C ILE A 73 -4.36 39.52 -9.77
N LEU A 74 -5.34 39.29 -10.65
CA LEU A 74 -6.05 38.02 -10.71
C LEU A 74 -5.14 36.86 -11.15
N GLU A 75 -4.25 37.08 -12.12
CA GLU A 75 -3.26 36.07 -12.53
C GLU A 75 -2.34 35.69 -11.37
N ASP A 76 -1.78 36.67 -10.65
CA ASP A 76 -0.93 36.43 -9.47
C ASP A 76 -1.70 35.67 -8.36
N GLU A 77 -2.95 36.03 -8.09
CA GLU A 77 -3.77 35.37 -7.07
C GLU A 77 -4.12 33.92 -7.47
N VAL A 78 -4.44 33.70 -8.74
CA VAL A 78 -4.69 32.35 -9.28
C VAL A 78 -3.42 31.50 -9.22
N ASP A 79 -2.26 32.03 -9.62
CA ASP A 79 -0.99 31.32 -9.54
C ASP A 79 -0.61 30.97 -8.09
N GLN A 80 -0.84 31.88 -7.14
CA GLN A 80 -0.67 31.59 -5.72
C GLN A 80 -1.61 30.48 -5.25
N THR A 81 -2.86 30.49 -5.70
CA THR A 81 -3.88 29.49 -5.34
C THR A 81 -3.52 28.11 -5.91
N VAL A 82 -3.01 28.04 -7.14
CA VAL A 82 -2.52 26.79 -7.75
C VAL A 82 -1.40 26.18 -6.91
N VAL A 83 -0.41 26.98 -6.48
CA VAL A 83 0.69 26.50 -5.62
C VAL A 83 0.18 26.00 -4.27
N LEU A 84 -0.82 26.66 -3.68
CA LEU A 84 -1.42 26.25 -2.41
C LEU A 84 -2.17 24.92 -2.55
N ILE A 85 -3.00 24.77 -3.60
CA ILE A 85 -3.72 23.52 -3.92
C ILE A 85 -2.72 22.38 -4.11
N ASP A 86 -1.62 22.61 -4.83
CA ASP A 86 -0.57 21.62 -5.07
C ASP A 86 0.11 21.16 -3.78
N ARG A 87 0.38 22.09 -2.85
CA ARG A 87 0.97 21.76 -1.54
C ARG A 87 -0.01 20.94 -0.71
N LEU A 88 -1.26 21.39 -0.62
CA LEU A 88 -2.30 20.72 0.14
C LEU A 88 -2.57 19.31 -0.41
N HIS A 89 -2.61 19.15 -1.73
CA HIS A 89 -2.78 17.84 -2.36
C HIS A 89 -1.66 16.87 -1.99
N ARG A 90 -0.39 17.33 -2.03
CA ARG A 90 0.77 16.51 -1.65
C ARG A 90 0.73 16.13 -0.17
N GLU A 91 0.37 17.07 0.70
CA GLU A 91 0.28 16.87 2.15
C GLU A 91 -0.82 15.86 2.50
N VAL A 92 -2.04 16.05 1.97
CA VAL A 92 -3.18 15.13 2.18
C VAL A 92 -2.87 13.73 1.65
N THR A 93 -2.29 13.61 0.46
CA THR A 93 -1.97 12.29 -0.14
C THR A 93 -0.96 11.52 0.71
N GLU A 94 0.08 12.21 1.20
CA GLU A 94 1.10 11.61 2.04
C GLU A 94 0.54 11.23 3.42
N ASP A 95 -0.34 12.06 4.00
CA ASP A 95 -0.99 11.76 5.27
C ASP A 95 -1.97 10.60 5.18
N VAL A 96 -2.79 10.51 4.13
CA VAL A 96 -3.64 9.35 3.85
C VAL A 96 -2.79 8.08 3.78
N ARG A 97 -1.65 8.13 3.09
CA ARG A 97 -0.73 6.99 2.97
C ARG A 97 -0.16 6.58 4.32
N ARG A 98 0.31 7.54 5.12
CA ARG A 98 0.86 7.29 6.47
C ARG A 98 -0.19 6.68 7.39
N GLN A 99 -1.37 7.30 7.49
CA GLN A 99 -2.45 6.82 8.35
C GLN A 99 -2.96 5.45 7.93
N SER A 100 -3.11 5.18 6.63
CA SER A 100 -3.50 3.85 6.13
C SER A 100 -2.50 2.77 6.54
N SER A 101 -1.20 3.07 6.47
CA SER A 101 -0.16 2.13 6.90
C SER A 101 -0.17 1.89 8.42
N TRP A 102 -0.43 2.94 9.21
CA TRP A 102 -0.53 2.87 10.67
C TRP A 102 -1.74 2.06 11.12
N ILE A 103 -2.93 2.32 10.56
CA ILE A 103 -4.15 1.53 10.86
C ILE A 103 -3.93 0.06 10.51
N GLY A 104 -3.32 -0.23 9.37
CA GLY A 104 -3.01 -1.61 9.00
C GLY A 104 -2.07 -2.31 9.99
N ALA A 105 -1.15 -1.58 10.61
CA ALA A 105 -0.30 -2.11 11.67
C ALA A 105 -1.07 -2.30 12.99
N GLU A 106 -1.90 -1.33 13.37
CA GLU A 106 -2.68 -1.38 14.62
C GLU A 106 -3.76 -2.46 14.58
N GLN A 107 -4.41 -2.68 13.42
CA GLN A 107 -5.34 -3.81 13.24
C GLN A 107 -4.65 -5.15 13.46
N ARG A 108 -3.41 -5.32 12.97
CA ARG A 108 -2.63 -6.54 13.21
C ARG A 108 -2.27 -6.69 14.69
N ASN A 109 -1.87 -5.61 15.35
CA ASN A 109 -1.58 -5.57 16.78
C ASN A 109 -2.82 -5.94 17.61
N LEU A 110 -3.99 -5.34 17.33
CA LEU A 110 -5.25 -5.66 18.00
C LEU A 110 -5.65 -7.12 17.80
N VAL A 111 -5.48 -7.70 16.60
CA VAL A 111 -5.77 -9.12 16.38
C VAL A 111 -4.87 -10.00 17.24
N GLN A 112 -3.58 -9.66 17.37
CA GLN A 112 -2.65 -10.38 18.25
C GLN A 112 -3.02 -10.26 19.73
N ILE A 113 -3.36 -9.05 20.19
CA ILE A 113 -3.83 -8.80 21.56
C ILE A 113 -5.12 -9.57 21.84
N SER A 114 -6.06 -9.64 20.90
CA SER A 114 -7.31 -10.38 21.04
C SER A 114 -7.07 -11.89 21.23
N ALA A 115 -6.07 -12.44 20.54
CA ALA A 115 -5.68 -13.84 20.69
C ALA A 115 -5.07 -14.09 22.08
N GLY A 116 -4.20 -13.18 22.56
CA GLY A 116 -3.61 -13.26 23.90
C GLY A 116 -4.66 -13.17 25.03
N ILE A 117 -5.61 -12.23 24.92
CA ILE A 117 -6.71 -12.07 25.90
C ILE A 117 -7.62 -13.32 25.95
N ARG A 118 -7.93 -13.92 24.79
CA ARG A 118 -8.77 -15.12 24.69
C ARG A 118 -8.07 -16.38 25.20
N GLN A 119 -6.76 -16.48 24.99
CA GLN A 119 -5.96 -17.62 25.43
C GLN A 119 -5.61 -17.52 26.93
N GLY A 120 -5.55 -16.30 27.49
CA GLY A 120 -5.19 -16.08 28.90
C GLY A 120 -3.69 -16.24 29.18
N GLU A 121 -2.87 -16.29 28.13
CA GLU A 121 -1.42 -16.41 28.23
C GLU A 121 -0.78 -15.02 28.32
N SER A 122 0.15 -14.85 29.26
CA SER A 122 0.82 -13.57 29.47
C SER A 122 1.62 -13.21 28.20
N LEU A 123 1.55 -11.94 27.81
CA LEU A 123 2.22 -11.35 26.64
C LEU A 123 3.77 -11.48 26.63
N GLY A 124 4.38 -12.24 27.55
CA GLY A 124 5.82 -12.25 27.81
C GLY A 124 6.60 -13.44 27.24
N SER A 125 6.05 -14.66 27.22
CA SER A 125 6.80 -15.86 26.80
C SER A 125 6.74 -16.12 25.30
N SER A 126 5.62 -15.79 24.64
CA SER A 126 5.44 -16.09 23.21
C SER A 126 6.08 -15.07 22.26
N LEU A 127 6.53 -13.91 22.76
CA LEU A 127 7.31 -12.95 21.93
C LEU A 127 8.79 -13.31 21.87
N LEU A 128 9.35 -13.89 22.93
CA LEU A 128 10.77 -14.25 23.01
C LEU A 128 11.01 -15.67 22.49
N ASP A 129 10.09 -16.61 22.72
CA ASP A 129 10.25 -17.99 22.24
C ASP A 129 9.95 -18.11 20.73
N ALA A 130 8.98 -17.33 20.19
CA ALA A 130 8.74 -17.28 18.75
C ALA A 130 9.84 -16.55 17.95
N ALA A 131 10.60 -15.66 18.60
CA ALA A 131 11.74 -14.97 17.98
C ALA A 131 13.05 -15.79 18.06
N VAL A 132 13.16 -16.75 18.97
CA VAL A 132 14.43 -17.46 19.25
C VAL A 132 14.41 -18.95 18.86
N THR A 133 13.29 -19.67 18.94
CA THR A 133 13.35 -21.15 18.82
C THR A 133 12.69 -21.78 17.60
N GLY A 134 11.92 -21.06 16.77
CA GLY A 134 11.55 -21.52 15.42
C GLY A 134 11.05 -22.97 15.32
N ARG A 135 10.38 -23.50 16.35
CA ARG A 135 10.00 -24.92 16.42
C ARG A 135 8.68 -25.11 17.18
N GLY A 136 7.58 -25.10 16.44
CA GLY A 136 6.25 -25.51 16.90
C GLY A 136 5.34 -25.84 15.71
N PRO A 137 4.66 -27.00 15.67
CA PRO A 137 4.00 -27.47 14.46
C PRO A 137 2.59 -26.88 14.32
N GLY A 138 2.41 -26.02 13.31
CA GLY A 138 1.13 -25.86 12.62
C GLY A 138 0.07 -24.94 13.24
N ALA A 139 0.35 -23.64 13.39
CA ALA A 139 -0.66 -22.59 13.22
C ALA A 139 0.01 -21.21 13.11
N ASN A 140 -0.37 -20.43 12.09
CA ASN A 140 0.09 -19.07 11.77
C ASN A 140 1.57 -18.89 11.41
N GLN A 141 2.04 -19.70 10.46
CA GLN A 141 3.21 -19.32 9.68
C GLN A 141 2.81 -18.22 8.70
N VAL A 142 3.14 -16.96 9.04
CA VAL A 142 3.22 -15.91 8.04
C VAL A 142 4.16 -16.41 6.94
N ALA A 143 3.70 -16.38 5.69
CA ALA A 143 4.53 -16.79 4.57
C ALA A 143 5.85 -16.01 4.60
N SER A 144 6.93 -16.73 4.94
CA SER A 144 8.29 -16.20 4.91
C SER A 144 8.90 -16.51 3.55
N PRO A 145 9.67 -15.59 2.97
CA PRO A 145 10.25 -15.80 1.65
C PRO A 145 11.10 -17.07 1.60
N ALA A 146 10.71 -18.01 0.73
CA ALA A 146 11.51 -19.19 0.47
C ALA A 146 12.55 -18.93 -0.63
N ASP A 147 13.62 -19.72 -0.66
CA ASP A 147 14.53 -19.72 -1.81
C ASP A 147 13.78 -20.20 -3.06
N THR A 148 13.84 -19.37 -4.10
CA THR A 148 13.20 -19.61 -5.40
C THR A 148 14.22 -20.00 -6.47
N ALA A 149 15.47 -20.25 -6.11
CA ALA A 149 16.50 -20.74 -7.01
C ALA A 149 16.08 -22.09 -7.65
N GLY A 150 16.18 -22.19 -8.98
CA GLY A 150 15.83 -23.39 -9.74
C GLY A 150 14.34 -23.73 -9.84
N ARG A 151 13.46 -22.98 -9.17
CA ARG A 151 12.00 -23.18 -9.26
C ARG A 151 11.41 -22.50 -10.49
N ARG A 152 10.35 -23.10 -11.05
CA ARG A 152 9.58 -22.51 -12.15
C ARG A 152 8.51 -21.57 -11.58
N PRO A 153 8.47 -20.30 -12.02
CA PRO A 153 7.39 -19.40 -11.62
C PRO A 153 6.07 -19.85 -12.24
N LEU A 154 5.00 -19.76 -11.47
CA LEU A 154 3.62 -19.95 -11.93
C LEU A 154 3.22 -18.84 -12.89
N VAL A 155 3.58 -17.60 -12.56
CA VAL A 155 3.33 -16.41 -13.38
C VAL A 155 4.55 -15.52 -13.38
N VAL A 156 4.88 -14.95 -14.54
CA VAL A 156 5.88 -13.89 -14.68
C VAL A 156 5.19 -12.67 -15.26
N ILE A 157 5.15 -11.59 -14.48
CA ILE A 157 4.59 -10.31 -14.88
C ILE A 157 5.74 -9.39 -15.27
N ARG A 158 5.76 -8.95 -16.52
CA ARG A 158 6.78 -8.03 -17.02
C ARG A 158 6.25 -6.61 -17.01
N PHE A 159 6.91 -5.71 -16.30
CA PHE A 159 6.59 -4.28 -16.29
C PHE A 159 7.43 -3.56 -17.36
N ASP A 160 7.16 -3.89 -18.63
CA ASP A 160 7.80 -3.30 -19.80
C ASP A 160 7.14 -1.99 -20.25
N ARG A 161 5.89 -1.76 -19.85
CA ARG A 161 5.05 -0.61 -20.20
C ARG A 161 4.21 -0.14 -19.00
N PRO A 162 3.71 1.11 -18.98
CA PRO A 162 2.74 1.53 -17.99
C PRO A 162 1.43 0.73 -18.12
N ASN A 163 0.73 0.53 -17.00
CA ASN A 163 -0.58 -0.13 -16.94
C ASN A 163 -0.61 -1.55 -17.57
N VAL A 164 0.32 -2.42 -17.17
CA VAL A 164 0.32 -3.82 -17.62
C VAL A 164 -0.94 -4.54 -17.13
N PRO A 165 -1.77 -5.14 -18.02
CA PRO A 165 -2.98 -5.84 -17.62
C PRO A 165 -2.64 -7.26 -17.14
N TYR A 166 -2.19 -7.41 -15.90
CA TYR A 166 -1.78 -8.69 -15.33
C TYR A 166 -2.86 -9.39 -14.50
N GLN A 167 -3.92 -8.67 -14.10
CA GLN A 167 -4.90 -9.11 -13.12
C GLN A 167 -5.65 -10.38 -13.55
N GLN A 168 -6.11 -10.42 -14.80
CA GLN A 168 -6.87 -11.56 -15.31
C GLN A 168 -6.02 -12.84 -15.37
N ALA A 169 -4.79 -12.73 -15.90
CA ALA A 169 -3.86 -13.86 -15.97
C ALA A 169 -3.45 -14.35 -14.56
N LEU A 170 -3.27 -13.42 -13.63
CA LEU A 170 -2.95 -13.71 -12.24
C LEU A 170 -4.10 -14.45 -11.54
N TYR A 171 -5.33 -13.98 -11.72
CA TYR A 171 -6.53 -14.61 -11.15
C TYR A 171 -6.67 -16.06 -11.62
N THR A 172 -6.62 -16.31 -12.93
CA THR A 172 -6.77 -17.67 -13.48
C THR A 172 -5.67 -18.61 -13.01
N ALA A 173 -4.43 -18.12 -12.87
CA ALA A 173 -3.32 -18.93 -12.40
C ALA A 173 -3.47 -19.28 -10.91
N VAL A 174 -3.87 -18.32 -10.08
CA VAL A 174 -4.05 -18.50 -8.63
C VAL A 174 -5.28 -19.36 -8.34
N SER A 175 -6.39 -19.16 -9.05
CA SER A 175 -7.60 -19.96 -8.86
C SER A 175 -7.33 -21.44 -9.16
N ARG A 176 -6.66 -21.74 -10.28
CA ARG A 176 -6.25 -23.10 -10.63
C ARG A 176 -5.27 -23.70 -9.62
N ALA A 177 -4.35 -22.90 -9.09
CA ALA A 177 -3.42 -23.34 -8.05
C ALA A 177 -4.16 -23.68 -6.74
N LEU A 178 -5.17 -22.89 -6.34
CA LEU A 178 -5.97 -23.14 -5.15
C LEU A 178 -6.97 -24.30 -5.32
N GLU A 179 -7.50 -24.51 -6.53
CA GLU A 179 -8.33 -25.68 -6.85
C GLU A 179 -7.56 -26.99 -6.69
N THR A 180 -6.29 -27.00 -7.13
CA THR A 180 -5.41 -28.18 -6.98
C THR A 180 -4.84 -28.32 -5.58
N HIS A 181 -4.52 -27.20 -4.92
CA HIS A 181 -3.90 -27.16 -3.59
C HIS A 181 -4.58 -26.07 -2.72
N PRO A 182 -5.65 -26.42 -1.98
CA PRO A 182 -6.39 -25.44 -1.16
C PRO A 182 -5.55 -24.79 -0.05
N THR A 183 -4.47 -25.44 0.35
CA THR A 183 -3.54 -24.95 1.37
C THR A 183 -2.30 -24.27 0.79
N ALA A 184 -2.27 -23.98 -0.52
CA ALA A 184 -1.13 -23.36 -1.19
C ALA A 184 -0.73 -22.02 -0.55
N VAL A 185 0.58 -21.78 -0.56
CA VAL A 185 1.21 -20.52 -0.17
C VAL A 185 1.94 -19.95 -1.39
N PHE A 186 1.98 -18.63 -1.51
CA PHE A 186 2.57 -17.98 -2.67
C PHE A 186 3.79 -17.15 -2.27
N ASP A 187 4.88 -17.31 -3.02
CA ASP A 187 6.07 -16.49 -2.90
C ASP A 187 6.11 -15.51 -4.09
N LEU A 188 6.00 -14.22 -3.79
CA LEU A 188 6.07 -13.14 -4.76
C LEU A 188 7.48 -12.56 -4.76
N VAL A 189 8.16 -12.65 -5.91
CA VAL A 189 9.56 -12.23 -6.04
C VAL A 189 9.66 -11.06 -7.01
N ALA A 190 10.04 -9.90 -6.49
CA ALA A 190 10.40 -8.74 -7.27
C ALA A 190 11.76 -8.95 -7.93
N VAL A 191 11.82 -8.94 -9.25
CA VAL A 191 13.03 -9.15 -10.03
C VAL A 191 13.42 -7.86 -10.72
N ALA A 192 14.61 -7.36 -10.40
CA ALA A 192 15.19 -6.18 -11.04
C ALA A 192 16.37 -6.55 -11.95
N PRO A 193 16.58 -5.85 -13.08
CA PRO A 193 17.77 -5.99 -13.90
C PRO A 193 19.03 -5.68 -13.09
N SER A 194 20.05 -6.53 -13.16
CA SER A 194 21.35 -6.26 -12.55
C SER A 194 22.28 -5.39 -13.42
N ALA A 195 21.80 -4.93 -14.58
CA ALA A 195 22.55 -4.10 -15.52
C ALA A 195 22.44 -2.59 -15.20
N GLY A 196 23.50 -1.82 -15.49
CA GLY A 196 23.46 -0.35 -15.47
C GLY A 196 24.08 0.35 -14.24
N GLY A 197 24.92 -0.33 -13.46
CA GLY A 197 25.63 0.25 -12.30
C GLY A 197 24.81 0.26 -11.01
N SER A 198 25.47 0.43 -9.86
CA SER A 198 24.87 0.24 -8.52
C SER A 198 23.65 1.15 -8.25
N ALA A 199 23.73 2.42 -8.64
CA ALA A 199 22.64 3.37 -8.48
C ALA A 199 21.39 2.98 -9.30
N ARG A 200 21.57 2.54 -10.55
CA ARG A 200 20.45 2.13 -11.41
C ARG A 200 19.82 0.83 -10.92
N VAL A 201 20.64 -0.12 -10.46
CA VAL A 201 20.18 -1.38 -9.85
C VAL A 201 19.36 -1.09 -8.59
N ALA A 202 19.80 -0.16 -7.74
CA ALA A 202 19.04 0.25 -6.55
C ALA A 202 17.68 0.87 -6.90
N ILE A 203 17.62 1.76 -7.91
CA ILE A 203 16.37 2.36 -8.39
C ILE A 203 15.43 1.28 -8.94
N ASN A 204 15.94 0.39 -9.80
CA ASN A 204 15.14 -0.69 -10.38
C ASN A 204 14.65 -1.68 -9.33
N THR A 205 15.47 -2.00 -8.32
CA THR A 205 15.08 -2.85 -7.20
C THR A 205 13.93 -2.22 -6.41
N ASN A 206 13.98 -0.91 -6.14
CA ASN A 206 12.89 -0.21 -5.47
C ASN A 206 11.61 -0.18 -6.32
N LYS A 207 11.72 0.02 -7.63
CA LYS A 207 10.57 -0.05 -8.55
C LYS A 207 9.95 -1.44 -8.60
N ALA A 208 10.77 -2.49 -8.74
CA ALA A 208 10.32 -3.88 -8.73
C ALA A 208 9.61 -4.23 -7.41
N LYS A 209 10.14 -3.77 -6.26
CA LYS A 209 9.48 -3.94 -4.96
C LYS A 209 8.10 -3.29 -4.92
N ARG A 210 7.96 -2.05 -5.43
CA ARG A 210 6.66 -1.37 -5.51
C ARG A 210 5.66 -2.17 -6.35
N HIS A 211 6.08 -2.62 -7.53
CA HIS A 211 5.24 -3.46 -8.39
C HIS A 211 4.83 -4.78 -7.72
N ALA A 212 5.73 -5.40 -6.95
CA ALA A 212 5.39 -6.60 -6.18
C ALA A 212 4.36 -6.29 -5.09
N GLU A 213 4.45 -5.17 -4.38
CA GLU A 213 3.41 -4.77 -3.42
C GLU A 213 2.06 -4.49 -4.10
N ASP A 214 2.04 -3.88 -5.28
CA ASP A 214 0.81 -3.65 -6.06
C ASP A 214 0.16 -4.98 -6.46
N VAL A 215 0.97 -5.95 -6.94
CA VAL A 215 0.51 -7.30 -7.29
C VAL A 215 -0.01 -8.04 -6.05
N LYS A 216 0.68 -7.94 -4.92
CA LYS A 216 0.22 -8.51 -3.64
C LYS A 216 -1.12 -7.93 -3.23
N ARG A 217 -1.31 -6.61 -3.36
CA ARG A 217 -2.59 -5.95 -3.06
C ARG A 217 -3.69 -6.50 -3.96
N ALA A 218 -3.45 -6.61 -5.26
CA ALA A 218 -4.40 -7.20 -6.19
C ALA A 218 -4.76 -8.65 -5.80
N LEU A 219 -3.79 -9.46 -5.37
CA LEU A 219 -4.05 -10.82 -4.87
C LEU A 219 -4.97 -10.83 -3.65
N VAL A 220 -4.76 -9.90 -2.71
CA VAL A 220 -5.56 -9.77 -1.50
C VAL A 220 -6.98 -9.30 -1.83
N GLU A 221 -7.13 -8.32 -2.72
CA GLU A 221 -8.42 -7.84 -3.22
C GLU A 221 -9.23 -8.94 -3.93
N MET A 222 -8.54 -9.87 -4.60
CA MET A 222 -9.15 -11.05 -5.23
C MET A 222 -9.49 -12.17 -4.23
N GLY A 223 -9.23 -11.98 -2.93
CA GLY A 223 -9.65 -12.88 -1.86
C GLY A 223 -8.54 -13.78 -1.29
N LEU A 224 -7.28 -13.62 -1.70
CA LEU A 224 -6.17 -14.39 -1.14
C LEU A 224 -5.75 -13.80 0.23
N PRO A 225 -5.75 -14.58 1.34
CA PRO A 225 -5.32 -14.07 2.63
C PRO A 225 -3.87 -13.54 2.59
N PRO A 226 -3.59 -12.36 3.14
CA PRO A 226 -2.24 -11.77 3.11
C PRO A 226 -1.19 -12.62 3.84
N THR A 227 -1.61 -13.49 4.76
CA THR A 227 -0.74 -14.45 5.46
C THR A 227 -0.21 -15.55 4.54
N ARG A 228 -0.85 -15.78 3.38
CA ARG A 228 -0.45 -16.77 2.37
C ARG A 228 0.45 -16.20 1.28
N VAL A 229 0.88 -14.93 1.38
CA VAL A 229 1.74 -14.30 0.37
C VAL A 229 3.00 -13.74 1.02
N ALA A 230 4.16 -14.30 0.66
CA ALA A 230 5.46 -13.73 1.01
C ALA A 230 5.96 -12.80 -0.10
N VAL A 231 6.67 -11.73 0.23
CA VAL A 231 7.32 -10.86 -0.76
C VAL A 231 8.83 -10.90 -0.56
N SER A 232 9.58 -11.09 -1.64
CA SER A 232 11.04 -10.94 -1.67
C SER A 232 11.49 -10.15 -2.89
N SER A 233 12.78 -9.81 -2.91
CA SER A 233 13.39 -9.13 -4.04
C SER A 233 14.71 -9.78 -4.39
N LYS A 234 14.99 -9.93 -5.68
CA LYS A 234 16.30 -10.35 -6.20
C LYS A 234 16.66 -9.55 -7.45
N THR A 235 17.95 -9.51 -7.75
CA THR A 235 18.45 -9.01 -9.02
C THR A 235 18.79 -10.18 -9.94
N LEU A 236 18.57 -10.02 -11.23
CA LEU A 236 18.79 -11.09 -12.20
C LEU A 236 19.40 -10.51 -13.48
N ALA A 237 20.51 -11.09 -13.92
CA ALA A 237 21.26 -10.60 -15.09
C ALA A 237 20.52 -10.82 -16.41
N ALA A 238 19.72 -11.88 -16.51
CA ALA A 238 18.91 -12.16 -17.69
C ALA A 238 17.64 -11.29 -17.79
N ALA A 239 17.23 -10.61 -16.71
CA ALA A 239 16.07 -9.73 -16.72
C ALA A 239 16.42 -8.40 -17.41
N LYS A 240 15.66 -8.04 -18.45
CA LYS A 240 15.84 -6.78 -19.19
C LYS A 240 14.98 -5.64 -18.62
N THR A 241 13.88 -5.97 -17.98
CA THR A 241 12.93 -5.04 -17.37
C THR A 241 12.63 -5.46 -15.92
N ASN A 242 11.89 -4.64 -15.18
CA ASN A 242 11.42 -5.04 -13.86
C ASN A 242 10.32 -6.09 -14.03
N GLU A 243 10.44 -7.20 -13.33
CA GLU A 243 9.49 -8.31 -13.40
C GLU A 243 9.02 -8.68 -11.98
N VAL A 244 7.84 -9.28 -11.89
CA VAL A 244 7.33 -9.87 -10.66
C VAL A 244 7.00 -11.33 -10.94
N HIS A 245 7.63 -12.23 -10.19
CA HIS A 245 7.46 -13.66 -10.35
C HIS A 245 6.61 -14.19 -9.20
N LEU A 246 5.54 -14.92 -9.53
CA LEU A 246 4.73 -15.63 -8.57
C LEU A 246 5.14 -17.10 -8.55
N TYR A 247 5.46 -17.61 -7.38
CA TYR A 247 5.72 -19.03 -7.15
C TYR A 247 4.64 -19.58 -6.21
N VAL A 248 4.35 -20.86 -6.36
CA VAL A 248 3.45 -21.60 -5.48
C VAL A 248 4.26 -22.58 -4.65
N ARG A 249 3.82 -22.77 -3.42
CA ARG A 249 4.37 -23.68 -2.41
C ARG A 249 3.27 -24.54 -1.82
#